data_AF-A0A2D7HWK2-F1
#
_entry.id   AF-A0A2D7HWK2-F1
#
_cell.length_a   1.000
_cell.length_b   1.000
_cell.length_c   1.000
_cell.angle_alpha   90.00
_cell.angle_beta   90.00
_cell.angle_gamma   90.00
#
_symmetry.space_group_name_H-M   'P 1'
#
loop_
_entity.id
_entity.type
_entity.pdbx_description
1 polymer ?
#
loop_
_entity_poly.entity_id
_entity_poly.type
_entity_poly.pdbx_seq_one_letter_code
_entity_poly.pdbx_strand_id
1 'polypeptide(L)'
;MKRFRVRPLLIGLVFLLGFVVQGRAQSVEAEASAMQVLDTFMTAFNAREIDDFEATLHFPHYRFAGGKVVVLEEAGARPEFFAGFVSATPGWDHSAWSERKVIHSGPAKVHIDTRFVRYRADGSVLSEFDSLYIVTFENGRWGIKARSSFAPYLPPGPVKKDEGA
;
A
#
# COMPACT_ATOMS: atom_id res chain seq x y z
N MET A 1 77.28 -21.12 -23.05
CA MET A 1 77.15 -19.66 -22.81
C MET A 1 76.04 -19.15 -23.74
N LYS A 2 74.93 -18.50 -23.39
CA LYS A 2 74.34 -17.94 -22.15
C LYS A 2 72.83 -18.24 -22.23
N ARG A 3 72.20 -18.71 -21.15
CA ARG A 3 70.73 -18.90 -21.09
C ARG A 3 70.08 -17.56 -20.73
N PHE A 4 69.28 -17.00 -21.64
CA PHE A 4 68.47 -15.80 -21.36
C PHE A 4 67.23 -16.22 -20.55
N ARG A 5 67.13 -15.70 -19.32
CA ARG A 5 65.90 -15.70 -18.51
C ARG A 5 65.17 -14.40 -18.80
N VAL A 6 63.96 -14.47 -19.34
CA VAL A 6 63.02 -13.33 -19.34
C VAL A 6 61.95 -13.63 -18.30
N ARG A 7 61.86 -12.77 -17.30
CA ARG A 7 60.89 -12.83 -16.20
C ARG A 7 59.51 -12.43 -16.72
N PRO A 8 58.41 -13.12 -16.36
CA PRO A 8 57.08 -12.59 -16.64
C PRO A 8 56.85 -11.39 -15.73
N LEU A 9 56.62 -10.22 -16.33
CA LEU A 9 56.17 -9.04 -15.61
C LEU A 9 54.70 -9.27 -15.23
N LEU A 10 54.44 -9.37 -13.93
CA LEU A 10 53.10 -9.28 -13.35
C LEU A 10 52.44 -7.98 -13.81
N ILE A 11 51.35 -8.06 -14.59
CA ILE A 11 50.38 -6.97 -14.72
C ILE A 11 49.19 -7.38 -13.87
N GLY A 12 49.29 -7.11 -12.56
CA GLY A 12 48.16 -7.16 -11.65
C GLY A 12 47.35 -5.89 -11.79
N LEU A 13 46.39 -5.86 -12.73
CA LEU A 13 45.39 -4.81 -12.78
C LEU A 13 44.25 -5.20 -11.84
N VAL A 14 44.38 -4.80 -10.57
CA VAL A 14 43.32 -4.89 -9.58
C VAL A 14 42.23 -3.91 -9.99
N PHE A 15 41.20 -4.40 -10.70
CA PHE A 15 39.92 -3.71 -10.80
C PHE A 15 39.26 -3.74 -9.41
N LEU A 16 39.70 -2.85 -8.52
CA LEU A 16 38.89 -2.38 -7.39
C LEU A 16 37.79 -1.47 -7.97
N LEU A 17 36.89 -2.08 -8.74
CA LEU A 17 35.55 -1.54 -8.91
C LEU A 17 34.94 -1.59 -7.51
N GLY A 18 34.90 -0.43 -6.86
CA GLY A 18 34.21 -0.26 -5.61
C GLY A 18 32.80 -0.79 -5.78
N PHE A 19 32.54 -1.96 -5.19
CA PHE A 19 31.20 -2.32 -4.79
C PHE A 19 30.81 -1.27 -3.75
N VAL A 20 30.28 -0.14 -4.22
CA VAL A 20 29.38 0.65 -3.39
C VAL A 20 28.22 -0.30 -3.15
N VAL A 21 28.25 -0.97 -2.01
CA VAL A 21 27.05 -1.55 -1.43
C VAL A 21 26.13 -0.36 -1.23
N GLN A 22 25.31 -0.05 -2.23
CA GLN A 22 24.16 0.81 -2.05
C GLN A 22 23.25 0.04 -1.09
N GLY A 23 23.51 0.18 0.22
CA GLY A 23 22.50 -0.10 1.23
C GLY A 23 21.24 0.61 0.76
N ARG A 24 20.12 -0.11 0.70
CA ARG A 24 18.84 0.44 0.27
C ARG A 24 18.58 1.71 1.09
N ALA A 25 18.79 2.87 0.49
CA ALA A 25 18.60 4.13 1.18
C ALA A 25 17.09 4.29 1.41
N GLN A 26 16.69 4.26 2.67
CA GLN A 26 15.34 4.66 3.06
C GLN A 26 15.15 6.13 2.66
N SER A 27 13.99 6.45 2.09
CA SER A 27 13.66 7.80 1.63
C SER A 27 12.65 8.43 2.58
N VAL A 28 13.13 9.31 3.46
CA VAL A 28 12.29 10.00 4.46
C VAL A 28 11.14 10.78 3.80
N GLU A 29 11.39 11.41 2.65
CA GLU A 29 10.37 12.18 1.93
C GLU A 29 9.31 11.28 1.26
N ALA A 30 9.73 10.12 0.75
CA ALA A 30 8.80 9.11 0.25
C ALA A 30 7.94 8.55 1.38
N GLU A 31 8.55 8.28 2.55
CA GLU A 31 7.83 7.82 3.74
C GLU A 31 6.81 8.84 4.23
N ALA A 32 7.19 10.13 4.32
CA ALA A 32 6.28 11.20 4.69
C ALA A 32 5.10 11.32 3.71
N SER A 33 5.39 11.27 2.40
CA SER A 33 4.36 11.32 1.36
C SER A 33 3.42 10.11 1.44
N ALA A 34 3.96 8.92 1.67
CA ALA A 34 3.17 7.72 1.80
C ALA A 34 2.29 7.73 3.08
N MET A 35 2.81 8.24 4.19
CA MET A 35 2.03 8.43 5.42
C MET A 35 0.89 9.42 5.21
N GLN A 36 1.13 10.53 4.51
CA GLN A 36 0.09 11.49 4.17
C GLN A 36 -1.03 10.86 3.33
N VAL A 37 -0.69 10.00 2.35
CA VAL A 37 -1.70 9.24 1.59
C VAL A 37 -2.55 8.37 2.53
N LEU A 38 -1.95 7.72 3.52
CA LEU A 38 -2.68 6.90 4.49
C LEU A 38 -3.56 7.73 5.46
N ASP A 39 -3.15 8.96 5.80
CA ASP A 39 -3.97 9.88 6.59
C ASP A 39 -5.19 10.34 5.79
N THR A 40 -5.00 10.76 4.53
CA THR A 40 -6.09 11.14 3.63
C THR A 40 -7.04 9.97 3.39
N PHE A 41 -6.48 8.77 3.18
CA PHE A 41 -7.26 7.54 3.04
C PHE A 41 -8.20 7.30 4.23
N MET A 42 -7.68 7.40 5.46
CA MET A 42 -8.46 7.15 6.67
C MET A 42 -9.52 8.23 6.87
N THR A 43 -9.16 9.48 6.58
CA THR A 43 -10.07 10.63 6.65
C THR A 43 -11.26 10.44 5.69
N ALA A 44 -10.97 10.18 4.41
CA ALA A 44 -12.00 9.97 3.39
C ALA A 44 -12.85 8.71 3.69
N PHE A 45 -12.23 7.64 4.18
CA PHE A 45 -12.94 6.43 4.57
C PHE A 45 -13.95 6.69 5.70
N ASN A 46 -13.56 7.45 6.72
CA ASN A 46 -14.44 7.80 7.83
C ASN A 46 -15.53 8.80 7.42
N ALA A 47 -15.22 9.72 6.51
CA ALA A 47 -16.18 10.66 5.93
C ALA A 47 -17.19 9.98 5.00
N ARG A 48 -16.89 8.76 4.52
CA ARG A 48 -17.71 7.98 3.57
C ARG A 48 -17.81 8.63 2.19
N GLU A 49 -16.80 9.43 1.84
CA GLU A 49 -16.70 10.12 0.56
C GLU A 49 -15.97 9.23 -0.44
N ILE A 50 -16.71 8.64 -1.39
CA ILE A 50 -16.17 7.64 -2.32
C ILE A 50 -15.12 8.24 -3.27
N ASP A 51 -15.34 9.46 -3.74
CA ASP A 51 -14.43 10.12 -4.68
C ASP A 51 -13.08 10.44 -4.02
N ASP A 52 -13.10 11.01 -2.81
CA ASP A 52 -11.89 11.29 -2.03
C ASP A 52 -11.15 10.01 -1.64
N PHE A 53 -11.91 8.96 -1.29
CA PHE A 53 -11.33 7.66 -0.98
C PHE A 53 -10.64 7.05 -2.20
N GLU A 54 -11.27 7.06 -3.36
CA GLU A 54 -10.69 6.48 -4.58
C GLU A 54 -9.55 7.34 -5.15
N ALA A 55 -9.53 8.65 -4.90
CA ALA A 55 -8.41 9.53 -5.23
C ALA A 55 -7.10 9.12 -4.52
N THR A 56 -7.19 8.48 -3.34
CA THR A 56 -6.02 7.96 -2.61
C THR A 56 -5.45 6.68 -3.23
N LEU A 57 -6.15 6.05 -4.17
CA LEU A 57 -5.75 4.78 -4.78
C LEU A 57 -5.03 5.00 -6.11
N HIS A 58 -4.15 4.08 -6.47
CA HIS A 58 -3.73 3.89 -7.85
C HIS A 58 -4.55 2.77 -8.47
N PHE A 59 -4.94 2.98 -9.73
CA PHE A 59 -5.66 2.01 -10.54
C PHE A 59 -4.73 1.38 -11.61
N PRO A 60 -4.90 0.08 -11.95
CA PRO A 60 -5.74 -0.87 -11.24
C PRO A 60 -5.25 -1.07 -9.80
N HIS A 61 -6.21 -1.16 -8.86
CA HIS A 61 -5.95 -1.31 -7.43
C HIS A 61 -6.14 -2.76 -7.01
N TYR A 62 -5.14 -3.32 -6.32
CA TYR A 62 -5.15 -4.72 -5.91
C TYR A 62 -5.48 -4.87 -4.43
N ARG A 63 -6.62 -5.49 -4.13
CA ARG A 63 -7.07 -5.76 -2.77
C ARG A 63 -7.03 -7.24 -2.44
N PHE A 64 -6.29 -7.60 -1.40
CA PHE A 64 -6.26 -8.94 -0.83
C PHE A 64 -7.01 -8.93 0.50
N ALA A 65 -8.09 -9.71 0.61
CA ALA A 65 -8.88 -9.84 1.84
C ALA A 65 -9.74 -11.11 1.81
N GLY A 66 -9.93 -11.76 2.96
CA GLY A 66 -10.82 -12.93 3.09
C GLY A 66 -10.52 -14.07 2.11
N GLY A 67 -9.24 -14.33 1.80
CA GLY A 67 -8.83 -15.36 0.84
C GLY A 67 -9.11 -15.02 -0.63
N LYS A 68 -9.52 -13.78 -0.93
CA LYS A 68 -9.81 -13.31 -2.29
C LYS A 68 -8.84 -12.21 -2.72
N VAL A 69 -8.63 -12.14 -4.03
CA VAL A 69 -8.01 -11.00 -4.69
C VAL A 69 -9.10 -10.29 -5.49
N VAL A 70 -9.28 -9.00 -5.23
CA VAL A 70 -10.16 -8.12 -6.00
C VAL A 70 -9.31 -7.08 -6.69
N VAL A 71 -9.51 -6.94 -7.99
CA VAL A 71 -8.92 -5.89 -8.81
C VAL A 71 -10.00 -4.85 -9.09
N LEU A 72 -9.71 -3.60 -8.76
CA LEU A 72 -10.52 -2.47 -9.17
C LEU A 72 -9.79 -1.84 -10.36
N GLU A 73 -10.38 -1.92 -11.54
CA GLU A 73 -9.71 -1.48 -12.77
C GLU A 73 -9.65 0.05 -12.87
N GLU A 74 -10.67 0.73 -12.36
CA GLU A 74 -10.83 2.19 -12.44
C GLU A 74 -11.63 2.74 -11.26
N ALA A 75 -11.56 4.06 -11.08
CA ALA A 75 -12.39 4.79 -10.14
C ALA A 75 -13.85 4.85 -10.63
N GLY A 76 -14.80 5.05 -9.72
CA GLY A 76 -16.23 5.16 -10.01
C GLY A 76 -16.94 3.81 -10.19
N ALA A 77 -16.22 2.69 -10.20
CA ALA A 77 -16.80 1.36 -10.41
C ALA A 77 -17.66 0.85 -9.25
N ARG A 78 -17.69 1.55 -8.09
CA ARG A 78 -18.39 1.10 -6.87
C ARG A 78 -19.06 2.27 -6.11
N PRO A 79 -20.05 2.94 -6.69
CA PRO A 79 -20.73 4.08 -6.05
C PRO A 79 -21.38 3.70 -4.70
N GLU A 80 -21.84 2.46 -4.55
CA GLU A 80 -22.51 1.97 -3.34
C GLU A 80 -21.55 1.35 -2.31
N PHE A 81 -20.24 1.57 -2.45
CA PHE A 81 -19.23 0.94 -1.60
C PHE A 81 -19.47 1.20 -0.10
N PHE A 82 -19.68 2.46 0.30
CA PHE A 82 -19.88 2.80 1.71
C PHE A 82 -21.24 2.36 2.26
N ALA A 83 -22.30 2.42 1.45
CA ALA A 83 -23.61 1.89 1.84
C ALA A 83 -23.53 0.39 2.15
N GLY A 84 -22.89 -0.37 1.26
CA GLY A 84 -22.61 -1.80 1.48
C GLY A 84 -21.71 -2.05 2.69
N PHE A 85 -20.65 -1.26 2.85
CA PHE A 85 -19.73 -1.36 3.99
C PHE A 85 -20.44 -1.17 5.34
N VAL A 86 -21.24 -0.11 5.47
CA VAL A 86 -22.00 0.19 6.71
C VAL A 86 -23.00 -0.92 7.00
N SER A 87 -23.75 -1.38 5.99
CA SER A 87 -24.69 -2.50 6.16
C SER A 87 -24.00 -3.79 6.61
N ALA A 88 -22.78 -4.04 6.12
CA ALA A 88 -22.03 -5.26 6.45
C ALA A 88 -21.17 -5.13 7.71
N THR A 89 -21.10 -3.95 8.32
CA THR A 89 -20.33 -3.69 9.55
C THR A 89 -21.21 -2.99 10.60
N PRO A 90 -22.24 -3.67 11.16
CA PRO A 90 -23.14 -3.07 12.12
C PRO A 90 -22.41 -2.52 13.35
N GLY A 91 -22.81 -1.31 13.77
CA GLY A 91 -22.21 -0.62 14.91
C GLY A 91 -20.87 0.07 14.62
N TRP A 92 -20.39 0.05 13.37
CA TRP A 92 -19.23 0.85 12.99
C TRP A 92 -19.56 2.34 13.00
N ASP A 93 -18.70 3.11 13.66
CA ASP A 93 -18.74 4.58 13.67
C ASP A 93 -17.59 5.16 12.83
N HIS A 94 -16.36 4.83 13.20
CA HIS A 94 -15.15 5.25 12.49
C HIS A 94 -14.03 4.20 12.62
N SER A 95 -12.96 4.39 11.85
CA SER A 95 -11.73 3.61 11.95
C SER A 95 -10.53 4.52 12.26
N ALA A 96 -9.48 3.97 12.84
CA ALA A 96 -8.21 4.68 12.99
C ALA A 96 -7.03 3.74 12.79
N TRP A 97 -5.88 4.31 12.44
CA TRP A 97 -4.61 3.61 12.50
C TRP A 97 -4.18 3.44 13.95
N SER A 98 -3.95 2.20 14.41
CA SER A 98 -3.29 1.94 15.69
C SER A 98 -1.78 1.74 15.51
N GLU A 99 -1.36 1.26 14.34
CA GLU A 99 0.05 1.10 14.00
C GLU A 99 0.30 1.40 12.52
N ARG A 100 1.40 2.09 12.22
CA ARG A 100 1.94 2.28 10.87
C ARG A 100 3.46 2.26 10.93
N LYS A 101 4.07 1.20 10.42
CA LYS A 101 5.51 0.98 10.45
C LYS A 101 6.03 0.78 9.03
N VAL A 102 6.94 1.66 8.60
CA VAL A 102 7.63 1.49 7.33
C VAL A 102 8.54 0.25 7.42
N ILE A 103 8.36 -0.69 6.49
CA ILE A 103 9.22 -1.87 6.34
C ILE A 103 10.37 -1.51 5.38
N HIS A 104 10.02 -0.95 4.23
CA HIS A 104 10.96 -0.59 3.17
C HIS A 104 10.51 0.69 2.51
N SER A 105 11.46 1.55 2.14
CA SER A 105 11.22 2.73 1.33
C SER A 105 12.30 2.88 0.26
N GLY A 106 11.89 3.47 -0.85
CA GLY A 106 12.73 3.93 -1.94
C GLY A 106 12.11 5.18 -2.55
N PRO A 107 12.73 5.79 -3.57
CA PRO A 107 12.34 7.12 -4.06
C PRO A 107 10.90 7.19 -4.60
N ALA A 108 10.31 6.08 -5.04
CA ALA A 108 8.97 6.03 -5.64
C ALA A 108 8.08 4.92 -5.06
N LYS A 109 8.47 4.27 -3.96
CA LYS A 109 7.72 3.14 -3.39
C LYS A 109 8.00 2.97 -1.90
N VAL A 110 6.94 2.71 -1.14
CA VAL A 110 6.99 2.43 0.31
C VAL A 110 6.13 1.21 0.62
N HIS A 111 6.67 0.30 1.42
CA HIS A 111 5.95 -0.82 2.02
C HIS A 111 5.70 -0.52 3.50
N ILE A 112 4.44 -0.60 3.94
CA ILE A 112 4.03 -0.19 5.28
C ILE A 112 3.26 -1.33 5.93
N ASP A 113 3.77 -1.82 7.05
CA ASP A 113 3.02 -2.68 7.98
C ASP A 113 2.07 -1.81 8.79
N THR A 114 0.81 -2.20 8.87
CA THR A 114 -0.24 -1.37 9.46
C THR A 114 -1.17 -2.21 10.31
N ARG A 115 -1.73 -1.59 11.35
CA ARG A 115 -2.91 -2.10 12.04
C ARG A 115 -3.94 -1.00 12.07
N PHE A 116 -5.17 -1.33 11.69
CA PHE A 116 -6.31 -0.43 11.84
C PHE A 116 -7.34 -1.02 12.79
N VAL A 117 -7.98 -0.14 13.54
CA VAL A 117 -9.03 -0.45 14.49
C VAL A 117 -10.32 0.19 14.00
N ARG A 118 -11.42 -0.53 14.14
CA ARG A 118 -12.78 -0.04 13.95
C ARG A 118 -13.38 0.20 15.32
N TYR A 119 -14.06 1.32 15.48
CA TYR A 119 -14.69 1.72 16.73
C TYR A 119 -16.21 1.79 16.58
N ARG A 120 -16.88 1.59 17.71
CA ARG A 120 -18.28 1.97 17.89
C ARG A 120 -18.37 3.45 18.30
N ALA A 121 -19.59 3.99 18.28
CA ALA A 121 -19.85 5.38 18.65
C ALA A 121 -19.49 5.72 20.11
N ASP A 122 -19.50 4.73 21.01
CA ASP A 122 -19.06 4.88 22.40
C ASP A 122 -17.54 4.83 22.58
N GLY A 123 -16.78 4.71 21.49
CA GLY A 123 -15.32 4.58 21.49
C GLY A 123 -14.81 3.17 21.79
N SER A 124 -15.68 2.19 22.03
CA SER A 124 -15.25 0.80 22.22
C SER A 124 -14.74 0.19 20.92
N VAL A 125 -13.75 -0.71 21.04
CA VAL A 125 -13.21 -1.44 19.88
C VAL A 125 -14.27 -2.40 19.34
N LEU A 126 -14.59 -2.24 18.06
CA LEU A 126 -15.44 -3.15 17.29
C LEU A 126 -14.63 -4.31 16.73
N SER A 127 -13.49 -4.01 16.11
CA SER A 127 -12.57 -5.00 15.53
C SER A 127 -11.23 -4.36 15.20
N GLU A 128 -10.18 -5.15 15.05
CA GLU A 128 -8.85 -4.71 14.63
C GLU A 128 -8.23 -5.71 13.65
N PHE A 129 -7.43 -5.20 12.71
CA PHE A 129 -6.83 -6.05 11.69
C PHE A 129 -5.44 -5.56 11.31
N ASP A 130 -4.52 -6.53 11.21
CA ASP A 130 -3.22 -6.32 10.59
C ASP A 130 -3.38 -6.23 9.06
N SER A 131 -2.55 -5.39 8.46
CA SER A 131 -2.55 -5.16 7.03
C SER A 131 -1.21 -4.66 6.48
N LEU A 132 -0.94 -4.99 5.22
CA LEU A 132 0.19 -4.49 4.45
C LEU A 132 -0.32 -3.51 3.39
N TYR A 133 0.31 -2.33 3.33
CA TYR A 133 0.06 -1.32 2.30
C TYR A 133 1.29 -1.13 1.42
N ILE A 134 1.05 -1.02 0.12
CA ILE A 134 2.05 -0.67 -0.89
C ILE A 134 1.64 0.66 -1.50
N VAL A 135 2.44 1.69 -1.21
CA VAL A 135 2.21 3.06 -1.67
C VAL A 135 3.30 3.41 -2.68
N THR A 136 2.91 3.89 -3.86
CA THR A 136 3.81 4.18 -4.98
C THR A 136 3.65 5.60 -5.46
N PHE A 137 4.69 6.13 -6.11
CA PHE A 137 4.63 7.36 -6.87
C PHE A 137 4.50 7.01 -8.35
N GLU A 138 3.32 7.22 -8.91
CA GLU A 138 3.00 6.93 -10.31
C GLU A 138 2.31 8.15 -10.93
N ASN A 139 2.68 8.51 -12.16
CA ASN A 139 2.06 9.60 -12.91
C ASN A 139 1.99 10.94 -12.14
N GLY A 140 3.05 11.28 -11.43
CA GLY A 140 3.16 12.56 -10.73
C GLY A 140 2.46 12.64 -9.38
N ARG A 141 1.91 11.53 -8.86
CA ARG A 141 1.25 11.51 -7.54
C ARG A 141 1.58 10.25 -6.74
N TRP A 142 1.50 10.38 -5.42
CA TRP A 142 1.52 9.24 -4.52
C TRP A 142 0.11 8.62 -4.40
N GLY A 143 0.04 7.30 -4.26
CA GLY A 143 -1.23 6.59 -4.09
C GLY A 143 -1.04 5.13 -3.66
N ILE A 144 -2.11 4.53 -3.14
CA ILE A 144 -2.10 3.13 -2.69
C ILE A 144 -2.30 2.22 -3.91
N LYS A 145 -1.26 1.48 -4.30
CA LYS A 145 -1.33 0.52 -5.42
C LYS A 145 -1.96 -0.80 -5.02
N ALA A 146 -1.60 -1.28 -3.83
CA ALA A 146 -2.11 -2.54 -3.32
C ALA A 146 -2.22 -2.51 -1.80
N ARG A 147 -3.16 -3.30 -1.29
CA ARG A 147 -3.30 -3.54 0.15
C ARG A 147 -3.78 -4.95 0.44
N SER A 148 -3.27 -5.52 1.52
CA SER A 148 -3.64 -6.84 2.02
C SER A 148 -4.04 -6.72 3.49
N SER A 149 -5.18 -7.30 3.89
CA SER A 149 -5.66 -7.22 5.27
C SER A 149 -6.22 -8.54 5.75
N PHE A 150 -6.07 -8.83 7.04
CA PHE A 150 -6.78 -9.94 7.70
C PHE A 150 -8.28 -9.67 7.91
N ALA A 151 -8.77 -8.48 7.55
CA ALA A 151 -10.18 -8.16 7.54
C ALA A 151 -10.97 -9.07 6.58
N PRO A 152 -12.24 -9.41 6.91
CA PRO A 152 -13.09 -10.16 6.02
C PRO A 152 -13.31 -9.39 4.71
N TYR A 153 -13.46 -10.13 3.61
CA TYR A 153 -13.94 -9.54 2.38
C TYR A 153 -15.41 -9.18 2.53
N LEU A 154 -15.72 -7.90 2.47
CA LEU A 154 -17.10 -7.43 2.39
C LEU A 154 -17.46 -7.37 0.90
N PRO A 155 -18.46 -8.15 0.44
CA PRO A 155 -18.90 -8.05 -0.94
C PRO A 155 -19.37 -6.62 -1.23
N PRO A 156 -19.31 -6.16 -2.50
CA PRO A 156 -20.07 -4.98 -2.86
C PRO A 156 -21.51 -5.17 -2.36
N GLY A 157 -22.12 -4.09 -1.83
CA GLY A 157 -23.51 -4.11 -1.41
C GLY A 157 -24.42 -4.69 -2.50
N PRO A 158 -25.68 -5.04 -2.18
CA PRO A 158 -26.56 -5.68 -3.15
C PRO A 158 -26.50 -4.94 -4.49
N VAL A 159 -26.03 -5.62 -5.53
CA VAL A 159 -26.21 -5.16 -6.90
C VAL A 159 -27.72 -5.00 -7.04
N LYS A 160 -28.23 -3.78 -7.26
CA LYS A 160 -29.60 -3.64 -7.76
C LYS A 160 -29.65 -4.54 -8.98
N LYS A 161 -30.36 -5.67 -8.87
CA LYS A 161 -30.80 -6.37 -10.08
C LYS A 161 -31.53 -5.28 -10.85
N ASP A 162 -31.12 -5.03 -12.08
CA ASP A 162 -31.94 -4.28 -13.01
C ASP A 162 -33.30 -5.00 -13.05
N GLU A 163 -34.26 -4.49 -12.29
CA GLU A 163 -35.66 -4.79 -12.48
C GLU A 163 -36.09 -4.00 -13.70
N GLY A 164 -35.81 -4.56 -14.88
CA GLY A 164 -36.45 -4.21 -16.13
C GLY A 164 -35.57 -3.57 -17.20
N ALA A 165 -35.24 -4.35 -18.22
CA ALA A 165 -35.88 -4.24 -19.54
C ALA A 165 -35.79 -5.58 -20.28
#